data_AF-A0A089HQW3-F1
#
_entry.id   AF-A0A089HQW3-F1
#
_cell.length_a   1.000
_cell.length_b   1.000
_cell.length_c   1.000
_cell.angle_alpha   90.00
_cell.angle_beta   90.00
_cell.angle_gamma   90.00
#
_symmetry.space_group_name_H-M   'P 1'
#
loop_
_entity.id
_entity.type
_entity.pdbx_description
1 polymer ?
#
loop_
_entity_poly.entity_id
_entity_poly.type
_entity_poly.pdbx_seq_one_letter_code
_entity_poly.pdbx_strand_id
1 'polypeptide(L)'
;MGTKFANIHVRYLEPAQVIEHMPGCSVRVLSEGWTTVLREDFQMGQIEQIARGLSKKIENVVLSVGYFDDDVLALHLFHKGKMVTSDITNNAYGYQAKRGNPTRFQQSLELDQEVAPLLKEVFKCDDLEEKVYLLEHLLGVHLWISYDANEIPENELRLKQFDRSIVNAYCEDLKAKNKIKNKTKLQLITEFEGMPVLKTADSTDVQLPRKDGSYLVDDSNVYELLSDGSLMPRLQATNEENRHILLNFPDGSTLYSTYCQKQVLFECNAANEKIWEFEVGYLKVNPALHQNKLFFHIQKADELPMVVKINRQGQIESSLVLDTRGGCHWEKFLFDSEGRIYHCCTQEKDGIQQTHLYCLSEQLEILDQIEIDDTSFNSIIDRHSQIIYLHIFEGELFKIELQPLHVSTSKKCYGFIRFLHVDQNGNVYIQTGSSTFEVWNSNLELISRHKLKGQIFKVLVNEQGRACFATWNGTQWDSGKEQSKVRLYEVG
;
A
#
# COMPACT_ATOMS: atom_id res chain seq x y z
N MET A 1 -0.74 13.60 -2.52
CA MET A 1 -0.20 13.80 -3.88
C MET A 1 0.05 12.43 -4.44
N GLY A 2 -0.41 12.17 -5.65
CA GLY A 2 -0.26 10.87 -6.29
C GLY A 2 1.17 10.55 -6.73
N THR A 3 1.53 9.28 -6.75
CA THR A 3 2.75 8.76 -7.36
C THR A 3 2.63 8.87 -8.87
N LYS A 4 3.50 9.67 -9.49
CA LYS A 4 3.56 9.80 -10.94
C LYS A 4 5.00 9.69 -11.41
N PHE A 5 5.21 8.99 -12.52
CA PHE A 5 6.49 8.98 -13.18
C PHE A 5 6.32 8.76 -14.68
N ALA A 6 7.25 9.32 -15.44
CA ALA A 6 7.37 9.11 -16.86
C ALA A 6 8.85 9.00 -17.20
N ASN A 7 9.21 7.96 -17.93
CA ASN A 7 10.60 7.66 -18.28
C ASN A 7 10.69 6.99 -19.66
N ILE A 8 11.90 6.97 -20.22
CA ILE A 8 12.18 6.35 -21.51
C ILE A 8 13.34 5.37 -21.33
N HIS A 9 13.24 4.19 -21.94
CA HIS A 9 14.30 3.20 -22.00
C HIS A 9 14.67 2.89 -23.44
N VAL A 10 15.97 2.90 -23.72
CA VAL A 10 16.57 2.57 -25.02
C VAL A 10 17.37 1.27 -24.86
N ARG A 11 17.14 0.30 -25.75
CA ARG A 11 17.76 -1.02 -25.66
C ARG A 11 19.09 -1.07 -26.42
N TYR A 12 20.14 -1.63 -25.81
CA TYR A 12 21.47 -1.85 -26.39
C TYR A 12 22.09 -0.64 -27.10
N LEU A 13 21.93 0.55 -26.52
CA LEU A 13 22.56 1.78 -27.03
C LEU A 13 23.29 2.51 -25.91
N GLU A 14 24.51 2.97 -26.17
CA GLU A 14 25.34 3.62 -25.17
C GLU A 14 24.77 4.99 -24.75
N PRO A 15 24.89 5.39 -23.47
CA PRO A 15 24.41 6.69 -22.99
C PRO A 15 24.88 7.88 -23.84
N ALA A 16 26.15 7.88 -24.28
CA ALA A 16 26.71 8.96 -25.09
C ALA A 16 25.93 9.21 -26.40
N GLN A 17 25.44 8.14 -27.04
CA GLN A 17 24.66 8.22 -28.29
C GLN A 17 23.24 8.74 -28.04
N VAL A 18 22.65 8.39 -26.88
CA VAL A 18 21.32 8.86 -26.50
C VAL A 18 21.37 10.34 -26.11
N ILE A 19 22.40 10.76 -25.38
CA ILE A 19 22.60 12.16 -24.94
C ILE A 19 22.67 13.13 -26.13
N GLU A 20 23.32 12.74 -27.23
CA GLU A 20 23.41 13.57 -28.45
C GLU A 20 22.03 14.01 -28.98
N HIS A 21 21.02 13.16 -28.79
CA HIS A 21 19.66 13.42 -29.27
C HIS A 21 18.69 13.93 -28.20
N MET A 22 19.11 13.90 -26.93
CA MET A 22 18.31 14.22 -25.75
C MET A 22 19.05 15.18 -24.80
N PRO A 23 19.49 16.38 -25.28
CA PRO A 23 20.21 17.32 -24.43
C PRO A 23 19.34 17.77 -23.24
N GLY A 24 19.97 17.90 -22.07
CA GLY A 24 19.30 18.28 -20.81
C GLY A 24 18.53 17.15 -20.12
N CYS A 25 18.59 15.93 -20.62
CA CYS A 25 18.07 14.74 -19.90
C CYS A 25 19.20 14.09 -19.08
N SER A 26 18.84 13.45 -17.98
CA SER A 26 19.71 12.49 -17.29
C SER A 26 19.65 11.17 -18.05
N VAL A 27 20.79 10.65 -18.49
CA VAL A 27 20.91 9.43 -19.30
C VAL A 27 21.92 8.50 -18.66
N ARG A 28 21.46 7.32 -18.21
CA ARG A 28 22.28 6.38 -17.42
C ARG A 28 21.97 4.93 -17.75
N VAL A 29 22.91 4.04 -17.46
CA VAL A 29 22.68 2.59 -17.48
C VAL A 29 22.29 2.14 -16.07
N LEU A 30 21.01 1.86 -15.87
CA LEU A 30 20.48 1.39 -14.58
C LEU A 30 20.14 -0.11 -14.60
N SER A 31 20.18 -0.73 -15.77
CA SER A 31 19.91 -2.15 -15.95
C SER A 31 20.69 -2.64 -17.16
N GLU A 32 21.11 -3.90 -17.13
CA GLU A 32 21.93 -4.46 -18.21
C GLU A 32 21.18 -4.42 -19.55
N GLY A 33 21.84 -3.89 -20.58
CA GLY A 33 21.24 -3.74 -21.91
C GLY A 33 20.23 -2.60 -22.05
N TRP A 34 20.06 -1.76 -21.03
CA TRP A 34 19.12 -0.64 -21.03
C TRP A 34 19.79 0.69 -20.68
N THR A 35 19.57 1.69 -21.53
CA THR A 35 19.86 3.10 -21.24
C THR A 35 18.58 3.81 -20.87
N THR A 36 18.49 4.28 -19.63
CA THR A 36 17.35 4.99 -19.07
C THR A 36 17.53 6.49 -19.23
N VAL A 37 16.48 7.17 -19.69
CA VAL A 37 16.41 8.62 -19.90
C VAL A 37 15.35 9.20 -18.95
N LEU A 38 15.78 10.14 -18.12
CA LEU A 38 14.94 10.82 -17.13
C LEU A 38 15.02 12.33 -17.34
N ARG A 39 13.91 13.03 -17.13
CA ARG A 39 13.85 14.49 -17.10
C ARG A 39 12.69 14.93 -16.22
N GLU A 40 12.87 16.02 -15.48
CA GLU A 40 11.89 16.53 -14.50
C GLU A 40 10.53 16.86 -15.13
N ASP A 41 10.53 17.36 -16.37
CA ASP A 41 9.34 17.79 -17.10
C ASP A 41 8.63 16.63 -17.85
N PHE A 42 9.11 15.39 -17.73
CA PHE A 42 8.45 14.26 -18.38
C PHE A 42 7.05 14.05 -17.79
N GLN A 43 6.06 14.06 -18.68
CA GLN A 43 4.65 13.92 -18.33
C GLN A 43 3.97 12.94 -19.28
N MET A 44 2.97 12.24 -18.75
CA MET A 44 2.05 11.45 -19.56
C MET A 44 1.39 12.33 -20.63
N GLY A 45 1.20 11.77 -21.83
CA GLY A 45 0.70 12.44 -23.03
C GLY A 45 1.77 13.12 -23.87
N GLN A 46 2.91 13.48 -23.28
CA GLN A 46 4.05 14.08 -23.99
C GLN A 46 5.16 13.06 -24.23
N ILE A 47 5.38 12.14 -23.29
CA ILE A 47 6.50 11.20 -23.32
C ILE A 47 6.50 10.30 -24.56
N GLU A 48 5.33 9.95 -25.10
CA GLU A 48 5.19 9.14 -26.32
C GLU A 48 5.71 9.86 -27.56
N GLN A 49 5.50 11.18 -27.65
CA GLN A 49 5.97 11.97 -28.79
C GLN A 49 7.50 12.09 -28.74
N ILE A 50 8.04 12.28 -27.54
CA ILE A 50 9.48 12.34 -27.28
C ILE A 50 10.12 10.99 -27.64
N ALA A 51 9.60 9.89 -27.11
CA ALA A 51 10.10 8.55 -27.39
C ALA A 51 10.01 8.16 -28.88
N ARG A 52 8.91 8.54 -29.54
CA ARG A 52 8.77 8.37 -30.99
C ARG A 52 9.84 9.15 -31.75
N GLY A 53 10.03 10.42 -31.41
CA GLY A 53 11.05 11.28 -32.01
C GLY A 53 12.45 10.71 -31.83
N LEU A 54 12.77 10.25 -30.62
CA LEU A 54 14.03 9.59 -30.31
C LEU A 54 14.22 8.33 -31.15
N SER A 55 13.26 7.39 -31.15
CA SER A 55 13.34 6.13 -31.92
C SER A 55 13.57 6.33 -33.43
N LYS A 56 13.14 7.48 -33.97
CA LYS A 56 13.38 7.85 -35.37
C LYS A 56 14.83 8.27 -35.60
N LYS A 57 15.41 9.05 -34.67
CA LYS A 57 16.78 9.58 -34.79
C LYS A 57 17.83 8.48 -34.61
N ILE A 58 17.64 7.62 -33.60
CA ILE A 58 18.60 6.54 -33.28
C ILE A 58 18.33 5.24 -34.04
N GLU A 59 17.24 5.19 -34.83
CA GLU A 59 16.78 4.00 -35.55
C GLU A 59 16.66 2.71 -34.72
N ASN A 60 16.50 2.85 -33.41
CA ASN A 60 16.48 1.76 -32.45
C ASN A 60 15.13 1.69 -31.71
N VAL A 61 14.96 0.63 -30.92
CA VAL A 61 13.75 0.38 -30.13
C VAL A 61 13.78 1.25 -28.87
N VAL A 62 12.67 1.94 -28.64
CA VAL A 62 12.48 2.84 -27.50
C VAL A 62 11.17 2.48 -26.81
N LEU A 63 11.26 2.20 -25.51
CA LEU A 63 10.12 2.00 -24.62
C LEU A 63 9.87 3.30 -23.86
N SER A 64 8.65 3.85 -23.92
CA SER A 64 8.22 4.88 -22.97
C SER A 64 7.27 4.29 -21.94
N VAL A 65 7.45 4.69 -20.69
CA VAL A 65 6.61 4.33 -19.56
C VAL A 65 5.97 5.61 -19.02
N GLY A 66 4.67 5.56 -18.80
CA GLY A 66 3.93 6.56 -18.03
C GLY A 66 3.11 5.85 -16.96
N TYR A 67 3.19 6.34 -15.73
CA TYR A 67 2.43 5.86 -14.59
C TYR A 67 1.82 7.03 -13.84
N PHE A 68 0.57 6.87 -13.43
CA PHE A 68 -0.13 7.82 -12.58
C PHE A 68 -1.03 7.06 -11.61
N ASP A 69 -0.61 7.03 -10.34
CA ASP A 69 -1.28 6.31 -9.25
C ASP A 69 -1.72 4.90 -9.67
N ASP A 70 -2.78 4.38 -9.06
CA ASP A 70 -3.40 3.12 -9.45
C ASP A 70 -4.31 3.28 -10.69
N ASP A 71 -4.22 4.43 -11.37
CA ASP A 71 -5.18 4.82 -12.39
C ASP A 71 -4.76 4.33 -13.75
N VAL A 72 -3.51 4.59 -14.17
CA VAL A 72 -3.03 4.20 -15.49
C VAL A 72 -1.55 3.89 -15.52
N LEU A 73 -1.23 2.77 -16.16
CA LEU A 73 0.08 2.41 -16.66
C LEU A 73 0.01 2.40 -18.18
N ALA A 74 0.90 3.14 -18.83
CA ALA A 74 0.99 3.25 -20.28
C ALA A 74 2.40 2.90 -20.77
N LEU A 75 2.50 1.79 -21.49
CA LEU A 75 3.73 1.29 -22.10
C LEU A 75 3.61 1.43 -23.61
N HIS A 76 4.53 2.16 -24.24
CA HIS A 76 4.57 2.29 -25.69
C HIS A 76 5.92 1.91 -26.23
N LEU A 77 5.91 1.02 -27.24
CA LEU A 77 7.12 0.59 -27.91
C LEU A 77 7.20 1.22 -29.29
N PHE A 78 8.28 1.95 -29.54
CA PHE A 78 8.56 2.62 -30.80
C PHE A 78 9.80 2.04 -31.48
N HIS A 79 9.77 1.99 -32.80
CA HIS A 79 10.93 1.68 -33.62
C HIS A 79 10.89 2.51 -34.91
N LYS A 80 11.98 3.20 -35.23
CA LYS A 80 12.10 4.07 -36.43
C LYS A 80 10.95 5.08 -36.55
N GLY A 81 10.54 5.67 -35.43
CA GLY A 81 9.47 6.67 -35.36
C GLY A 81 8.05 6.12 -35.50
N LYS A 82 7.87 4.80 -35.52
CA LYS A 82 6.55 4.15 -35.59
C LYS A 82 6.25 3.42 -34.29
N MET A 83 4.99 3.48 -33.86
CA MET A 83 4.52 2.69 -32.73
C MET A 83 4.35 1.23 -33.17
N VAL A 84 5.08 0.32 -32.54
CA VAL A 84 5.01 -1.11 -32.80
C VAL A 84 3.82 -1.73 -32.07
N THR A 85 3.71 -1.43 -30.77
CA THR A 85 2.66 -1.91 -29.88
C THR A 85 2.58 -1.02 -28.64
N SER A 86 1.49 -1.14 -27.89
CA SER A 86 1.29 -0.43 -26.63
C SER A 86 0.40 -1.24 -25.70
N ASP A 87 0.64 -1.14 -24.40
CA ASP A 87 -0.18 -1.70 -23.33
C ASP A 87 -0.59 -0.56 -22.39
N ILE A 88 -1.89 -0.33 -22.26
CA ILE A 88 -2.51 0.74 -21.49
C ILE A 88 -3.58 0.10 -20.62
N THR A 89 -3.49 0.25 -19.31
CA THR A 89 -4.34 -0.51 -18.37
C THR A 89 -5.78 -0.02 -18.31
N ASN A 90 -6.01 1.28 -18.09
CA ASN A 90 -7.35 1.85 -17.92
C ASN A 90 -7.60 3.08 -18.82
N ASN A 91 -8.86 3.49 -18.90
CA ASN A 91 -9.27 4.74 -19.54
C ASN A 91 -9.09 5.89 -18.54
N ALA A 92 -7.95 6.57 -18.56
CA ALA A 92 -7.70 7.73 -17.70
C ALA A 92 -6.77 8.72 -18.42
N TYR A 93 -6.83 10.00 -18.04
CA TYR A 93 -5.93 11.04 -18.55
C TYR A 93 -5.83 11.13 -20.08
N GLY A 94 -6.95 10.89 -20.79
CA GLY A 94 -7.00 10.90 -22.26
C GLY A 94 -6.49 9.63 -22.94
N TYR A 95 -6.05 8.63 -22.17
CA TYR A 95 -5.72 7.30 -22.70
C TYR A 95 -6.95 6.42 -22.84
N GLN A 96 -6.88 5.53 -23.82
CA GLN A 96 -7.85 4.45 -23.99
C GLN A 96 -7.20 3.13 -23.59
N ALA A 97 -7.85 2.40 -22.69
CA ALA A 97 -7.46 1.08 -22.25
C ALA A 97 -7.24 0.18 -23.46
N LYS A 98 -6.07 -0.43 -23.53
CA LYS A 98 -5.64 -1.24 -24.67
C LYS A 98 -4.63 -2.26 -24.19
N ARG A 99 -5.00 -3.53 -24.26
CA ARG A 99 -4.08 -4.62 -23.95
C ARG A 99 -3.00 -4.74 -25.03
N GLY A 100 -1.75 -4.86 -24.60
CA GLY A 100 -0.58 -5.05 -25.45
C GLY A 100 -0.61 -6.35 -26.25
N ASN A 101 0.20 -6.39 -27.32
CA ASN A 101 0.43 -7.61 -28.07
C ASN A 101 1.73 -8.27 -27.57
N PRO A 102 1.66 -9.38 -26.81
CA PRO A 102 2.83 -9.99 -26.18
C PRO A 102 3.90 -10.42 -27.17
N THR A 103 3.51 -10.98 -28.32
CA THR A 103 4.44 -11.41 -29.36
C THR A 103 5.18 -10.22 -29.98
N ARG A 104 4.50 -9.09 -30.21
CA ARG A 104 5.17 -7.89 -30.74
C ARG A 104 6.13 -7.29 -29.72
N PHE A 105 5.77 -7.25 -28.44
CA PHE A 105 6.67 -6.83 -27.37
C PHE A 105 7.92 -7.73 -27.33
N GLN A 106 7.73 -9.04 -27.26
CA GLN A 106 8.81 -10.03 -27.24
C GLN A 106 9.74 -9.89 -28.46
N GLN A 107 9.18 -9.83 -29.67
CA GLN A 107 9.97 -9.73 -30.91
C GLN A 107 10.73 -8.42 -31.01
N SER A 108 10.08 -7.29 -30.68
CA SER A 108 10.70 -5.98 -30.81
C SER A 108 11.73 -5.69 -29.72
N LEU A 109 11.62 -6.35 -28.57
CA LEU A 109 12.62 -6.29 -27.51
C LEU A 109 13.65 -7.41 -27.61
N GLU A 110 13.62 -8.23 -28.67
CA GLU A 110 14.56 -9.35 -28.86
C GLU A 110 14.64 -10.29 -27.63
N LEU A 111 13.50 -10.50 -26.97
CA LEU A 111 13.38 -11.40 -25.82
C LEU A 111 13.21 -12.84 -26.30
N ASP A 112 13.46 -13.82 -25.44
CA ASP A 112 13.21 -15.24 -25.77
C ASP A 112 11.73 -15.50 -26.07
N GLN A 113 11.46 -16.45 -26.97
CA GLN A 113 10.09 -16.78 -27.40
C GLN A 113 9.19 -17.23 -26.23
N GLU A 114 9.77 -17.82 -25.19
CA GLU A 114 9.10 -18.24 -23.96
C GLU A 114 8.54 -17.07 -23.13
N VAL A 115 9.01 -15.84 -23.38
CA VAL A 115 8.56 -14.64 -22.65
C VAL A 115 7.18 -14.17 -23.13
N ALA A 116 6.79 -14.43 -24.38
CA ALA A 116 5.49 -13.97 -24.89
C ALA A 116 4.28 -14.55 -24.11
N PRO A 117 4.24 -15.85 -23.75
CA PRO A 117 3.24 -16.38 -22.82
C PRO A 117 3.20 -15.67 -21.47
N LEU A 118 4.35 -15.32 -20.89
CA LEU A 118 4.43 -14.64 -19.59
C LEU A 118 3.91 -13.20 -19.69
N LEU A 119 4.35 -12.45 -20.70
CA LEU A 119 3.82 -11.11 -20.99
C LEU A 119 2.29 -11.12 -21.16
N LYS A 120 1.75 -12.18 -21.77
CA LYS A 120 0.29 -12.32 -21.93
C LYS A 120 -0.44 -12.40 -20.59
N GLU A 121 0.14 -13.10 -19.60
CA GLU A 121 -0.46 -13.20 -18.26
C GLU A 121 -0.23 -11.90 -17.46
N VAL A 122 0.97 -11.31 -17.52
CA VAL A 122 1.26 -10.03 -16.86
C VAL A 122 0.37 -8.89 -17.40
N PHE A 123 0.08 -8.86 -18.71
CA PHE A 123 -0.86 -7.88 -19.29
C PHE A 123 -2.33 -8.05 -18.86
N LYS A 124 -2.67 -9.16 -18.19
CA LYS A 124 -3.98 -9.34 -17.54
C LYS A 124 -3.97 -8.98 -16.05
N CYS A 125 -2.81 -8.66 -15.48
CA CYS A 125 -2.74 -8.19 -14.11
C CYS A 125 -3.52 -6.86 -14.00
N ASP A 126 -4.51 -6.85 -13.09
CA ASP A 126 -5.37 -5.69 -12.84
C ASP A 126 -4.73 -4.71 -11.84
N ASP A 127 -3.81 -5.20 -11.00
CA ASP A 127 -3.07 -4.41 -10.03
C ASP A 127 -1.87 -3.75 -10.72
N LEU A 128 -1.81 -2.41 -10.74
CA LEU A 128 -0.82 -1.69 -11.53
C LEU A 128 0.58 -1.79 -10.94
N GLU A 129 0.71 -1.71 -9.61
CA GLU A 129 2.00 -1.84 -8.92
C GLU A 129 2.59 -3.23 -9.14
N GLU A 130 1.78 -4.28 -8.93
CA GLU A 130 2.17 -5.66 -9.19
C GLU A 130 2.52 -5.87 -10.66
N LYS A 131 1.75 -5.26 -11.57
CA LYS A 131 2.04 -5.33 -13.01
C LYS A 131 3.37 -4.67 -13.35
N VAL A 132 3.68 -3.49 -12.80
CA VAL A 132 4.98 -2.84 -12.99
C VAL A 132 6.08 -3.74 -12.44
N TYR A 133 5.95 -4.21 -11.20
CA TYR A 133 6.91 -5.12 -10.57
C TYR A 133 7.20 -6.37 -11.41
N LEU A 134 6.15 -7.04 -11.92
CA LEU A 134 6.30 -8.22 -12.78
C LEU A 134 6.98 -7.88 -14.11
N LEU A 135 6.66 -6.72 -14.70
CA LEU A 135 7.30 -6.27 -15.93
C LEU A 135 8.76 -5.88 -15.72
N GLU A 136 9.14 -5.27 -14.59
CA GLU A 136 10.54 -4.96 -14.30
C GLU A 136 11.40 -6.22 -14.30
N HIS A 137 10.94 -7.28 -13.64
CA HIS A 137 11.64 -8.57 -13.59
C HIS A 137 11.60 -9.30 -14.94
N LEU A 138 10.48 -9.20 -15.67
CA LEU A 138 10.36 -9.84 -16.98
C LEU A 138 11.16 -9.13 -18.08
N LEU A 139 11.44 -7.83 -17.93
CA LEU A 139 12.19 -7.05 -18.91
C LEU A 139 13.64 -6.80 -18.50
N GLY A 140 13.95 -7.00 -17.21
CA GLY A 140 15.24 -6.64 -16.61
C GLY A 140 15.50 -5.14 -16.67
N VAL A 141 14.50 -4.31 -16.31
CA VAL A 141 14.61 -2.84 -16.37
C VAL A 141 13.81 -2.18 -15.24
N HIS A 142 14.33 -1.12 -14.64
CA HIS A 142 13.62 -0.29 -13.67
C HIS A 142 12.55 0.56 -14.37
N LEU A 143 11.29 0.12 -14.32
CA LEU A 143 10.14 0.86 -14.86
C LEU A 143 9.60 1.86 -13.82
N TRP A 144 9.68 1.51 -12.53
CA TRP A 144 9.28 2.35 -11.40
C TRP A 144 10.40 3.31 -11.03
N ILE A 145 10.64 4.31 -11.88
CA ILE A 145 11.69 5.30 -11.67
C ILE A 145 11.24 6.70 -12.07
N SER A 146 11.42 7.66 -11.16
CA SER A 146 11.18 9.09 -11.37
C SER A 146 12.49 9.87 -11.57
N TYR A 147 12.38 11.13 -11.95
CA TYR A 147 13.55 12.02 -12.06
C TYR A 147 14.28 12.23 -10.71
N ASP A 148 13.54 12.16 -9.60
CA ASP A 148 14.09 12.31 -8.24
C ASP A 148 15.07 11.18 -7.90
N ALA A 149 15.00 10.05 -8.61
CA ALA A 149 15.99 8.98 -8.49
C ALA A 149 17.43 9.41 -8.84
N ASN A 150 17.62 10.60 -9.44
CA ASN A 150 18.96 11.19 -9.58
C ASN A 150 19.66 11.45 -8.24
N GLU A 151 18.90 11.58 -7.15
CA GLU A 151 19.41 11.76 -5.79
C GLU A 151 19.77 10.44 -5.12
N ILE A 152 19.31 9.31 -5.66
CA ILE A 152 19.61 7.97 -5.14
C ILE A 152 21.02 7.58 -5.59
N PRO A 153 21.94 7.25 -4.66
CA PRO A 153 23.27 6.75 -5.00
C PRO A 153 23.23 5.53 -5.93
N GLU A 154 24.11 5.47 -6.94
CA GLU A 154 24.09 4.39 -7.95
C GLU A 154 24.28 2.99 -7.36
N ASN A 155 24.98 2.88 -6.23
CA ASN A 155 25.14 1.64 -5.47
C ASN A 155 23.86 1.17 -4.76
N GLU A 156 22.87 2.05 -4.58
CA GLU A 156 21.56 1.72 -4.00
C GLU A 156 20.58 1.24 -5.09
N LEU A 157 20.77 1.66 -6.34
CA LEU A 157 20.03 1.15 -7.49
C LEU A 157 20.63 -0.20 -7.93
N ARG A 158 20.28 -1.29 -7.23
CA ARG A 158 20.62 -2.65 -7.67
C ARG A 158 20.20 -2.82 -9.14
N LEU A 159 21.12 -3.30 -9.98
CA LEU A 159 20.80 -3.63 -11.38
C LEU A 159 19.60 -4.58 -11.40
N LYS A 160 18.48 -4.16 -12.01
CA LYS A 160 17.35 -5.08 -12.22
C LYS A 160 17.79 -6.15 -13.18
N GLN A 161 17.77 -7.39 -12.72
CA GLN A 161 18.08 -8.54 -13.53
C GLN A 161 16.78 -9.14 -14.05
N PHE A 162 16.90 -9.68 -15.26
CA PHE A 162 15.84 -10.47 -15.85
C PHE A 162 15.64 -11.73 -15.01
N ASP A 163 14.46 -11.91 -14.42
CA ASP A 163 14.11 -13.05 -13.57
C ASP A 163 12.75 -13.63 -13.95
N ARG A 164 12.76 -14.74 -14.70
CA ARG A 164 11.55 -15.48 -15.08
C ARG A 164 10.90 -16.19 -13.90
N SER A 165 11.67 -16.53 -12.87
CA SER A 165 11.20 -17.36 -11.77
C SER A 165 10.07 -16.67 -10.99
N ILE A 166 10.20 -15.36 -10.78
CA ILE A 166 9.19 -14.52 -10.13
C ILE A 166 7.87 -14.55 -10.94
N VAL A 167 7.95 -14.34 -12.25
CA VAL A 167 6.76 -14.30 -13.12
C VAL A 167 6.13 -15.67 -13.30
N ASN A 168 6.94 -16.73 -13.38
CA ASN A 168 6.46 -18.11 -13.40
C ASN A 168 5.70 -18.44 -12.12
N ALA A 169 6.27 -18.09 -10.96
CA ALA A 169 5.64 -18.34 -9.67
C ALA A 169 4.33 -17.56 -9.52
N TYR A 170 4.27 -16.30 -9.97
CA TYR A 170 3.03 -15.54 -10.07
C TYR A 170 1.98 -16.25 -10.95
N CYS A 171 2.38 -16.74 -12.13
CA CYS A 171 1.47 -17.46 -13.03
C CYS A 171 0.97 -18.77 -12.43
N GLU A 172 1.81 -19.49 -11.68
CA GLU A 172 1.44 -20.72 -10.97
C GLU A 172 0.49 -20.42 -9.82
N ASP A 173 0.76 -19.38 -9.03
CA ASP A 173 -0.11 -18.91 -7.94
C ASP A 173 -1.50 -18.52 -8.48
N LEU A 174 -1.58 -17.72 -9.55
CA LEU A 174 -2.85 -17.40 -10.20
C LEU A 174 -3.63 -18.64 -10.65
N LYS A 175 -2.95 -19.63 -11.24
CA LYS A 175 -3.58 -20.90 -11.66
C LYS A 175 -4.07 -21.70 -10.46
N ALA A 176 -3.33 -21.70 -9.35
CA ALA A 176 -3.74 -22.34 -8.11
C ALA A 176 -4.98 -21.65 -7.53
N LYS A 177 -4.93 -20.31 -7.41
CA LYS A 177 -6.02 -19.45 -6.90
C LYS A 177 -7.32 -19.62 -7.70
N ASN A 178 -7.24 -19.72 -9.02
CA ASN A 178 -8.42 -19.90 -9.88
C ASN A 178 -9.12 -21.26 -9.72
N LYS A 179 -8.47 -22.25 -9.09
CA LYS A 179 -9.05 -23.56 -8.80
C LYS A 179 -9.77 -23.62 -7.45
N ILE A 180 -9.64 -22.57 -6.63
CA ILE A 180 -10.16 -22.56 -5.27
C ILE A 180 -11.67 -22.36 -5.33
N LYS A 181 -12.39 -23.28 -4.69
CA LYS A 181 -13.82 -23.12 -4.42
C LYS A 181 -13.97 -22.38 -3.11
N ASN A 182 -14.62 -21.23 -3.15
CA ASN A 182 -14.86 -20.42 -1.96
C ASN A 182 -15.62 -21.22 -0.90
N LYS A 183 -15.00 -21.37 0.27
CA LYS A 183 -15.62 -21.97 1.46
C LYS A 183 -16.47 -20.97 2.24
N THR A 184 -16.22 -19.67 2.09
CA THR A 184 -17.04 -18.60 2.66
C THR A 184 -18.01 -18.04 1.63
N LYS A 185 -19.12 -17.49 2.12
CA LYS A 185 -20.14 -16.82 1.29
C LYS A 185 -20.04 -15.32 1.49
N LEU A 186 -20.21 -14.60 0.40
CA LEU A 186 -20.24 -13.14 0.40
C LEU A 186 -21.68 -12.67 0.19
N GLN A 187 -22.17 -11.80 1.06
CA GLN A 187 -23.50 -11.20 0.97
C GLN A 187 -23.38 -9.68 0.88
N LEU A 188 -23.97 -9.07 -0.15
CA LEU A 188 -24.14 -7.62 -0.19
C LEU A 188 -25.21 -7.21 0.82
N ILE A 189 -24.85 -6.38 1.78
CA ILE A 189 -25.73 -5.87 2.85
C ILE A 189 -26.44 -4.60 2.40
N THR A 190 -25.66 -3.62 1.93
CA THR A 190 -26.20 -2.34 1.44
C THR A 190 -25.39 -1.81 0.26
N GLU A 191 -26.05 -1.03 -0.60
CA GLU A 191 -25.44 -0.23 -1.67
C GLU A 191 -26.16 1.12 -1.72
N PHE A 192 -25.41 2.21 -1.65
CA PHE A 192 -25.95 3.57 -1.72
C PHE A 192 -24.99 4.53 -2.42
N GLU A 193 -25.51 5.66 -2.88
CA GLU A 193 -24.70 6.72 -3.46
C GLU A 193 -23.95 7.47 -2.35
N GLY A 194 -22.62 7.57 -2.46
CA GLY A 194 -21.76 8.19 -1.47
C GLY A 194 -20.28 8.06 -1.80
N MET A 195 -19.43 8.71 -1.01
CA MET A 195 -17.97 8.72 -1.14
C MET A 195 -17.31 8.57 0.24
N PRO A 196 -16.25 7.76 0.42
CA PRO A 196 -15.53 7.70 1.69
C PRO A 196 -14.87 9.05 2.01
N VAL A 197 -14.94 9.45 3.27
CA VAL A 197 -14.26 10.64 3.79
C VAL A 197 -12.90 10.21 4.31
N LEU A 198 -11.87 10.36 3.48
CA LEU A 198 -10.49 9.93 3.77
C LEU A 198 -9.77 10.90 4.73
N LYS A 199 -10.37 11.18 5.90
CA LYS A 199 -9.77 12.06 6.93
C LYS A 199 -8.75 11.34 7.81
N THR A 200 -8.97 10.06 8.09
CA THR A 200 -8.09 9.22 8.90
C THR A 200 -8.03 7.81 8.30
N ALA A 201 -6.92 7.10 8.52
CA ALA A 201 -6.74 5.72 8.04
C ALA A 201 -7.81 4.76 8.61
N ASP A 202 -8.44 5.13 9.72
CA ASP A 202 -9.43 4.32 10.42
C ASP A 202 -10.88 4.77 10.28
N SER A 203 -11.15 5.85 9.54
CA SER A 203 -12.52 6.34 9.38
C SER A 203 -13.37 5.37 8.56
N THR A 204 -14.60 5.14 9.04
CA THR A 204 -15.70 4.49 8.32
C THR A 204 -16.65 5.54 7.73
N ASP A 205 -16.25 6.81 7.74
CA ASP A 205 -17.11 7.91 7.39
C ASP A 205 -17.32 7.98 5.88
N VAL A 206 -18.55 8.26 5.49
CA VAL A 206 -18.98 8.42 4.12
C VAL A 206 -19.75 9.73 3.99
N GLN A 207 -19.50 10.44 2.90
CA GLN A 207 -20.23 11.63 2.52
C GLN A 207 -21.32 11.23 1.52
N LEU A 208 -22.56 11.59 1.82
CA LEU A 208 -23.68 11.45 0.90
C LEU A 208 -23.76 12.67 -0.03
N PRO A 209 -24.23 12.50 -1.28
CA PRO A 209 -24.43 13.63 -2.18
C PRO A 209 -25.47 14.60 -1.62
N ARG A 210 -25.32 15.87 -1.93
CA ARG A 210 -26.34 16.88 -1.66
C ARG A 210 -27.58 16.67 -2.54
N LYS A 211 -28.65 17.40 -2.24
CA LYS A 211 -29.89 17.39 -3.06
C LYS A 211 -29.67 17.76 -4.54
N ASP A 212 -28.61 18.51 -4.84
CA ASP A 212 -28.21 18.88 -6.20
C ASP A 212 -27.26 17.86 -6.86
N GLY A 213 -26.95 16.75 -6.18
CA GLY A 213 -26.03 15.72 -6.64
C GLY A 213 -24.55 16.04 -6.43
N SER A 214 -24.21 17.22 -5.88
CA SER A 214 -22.82 17.61 -5.66
C SER A 214 -22.22 17.01 -4.39
N TYR A 215 -20.91 16.73 -4.45
CA TYR A 215 -20.05 16.42 -3.31
C TYR A 215 -19.18 17.64 -3.05
N LEU A 216 -19.72 18.64 -2.36
CA LEU A 216 -18.88 19.73 -1.88
C LEU A 216 -18.17 19.26 -0.63
N VAL A 217 -16.86 19.50 -0.55
CA VAL A 217 -16.02 19.20 0.61
C VAL A 217 -16.37 20.18 1.72
N ASP A 218 -17.54 20.01 2.32
CA ASP A 218 -17.83 20.50 3.64
C ASP A 218 -18.34 19.36 4.50
N ASP A 219 -18.25 19.52 5.82
CA ASP A 219 -18.64 18.50 6.77
C ASP A 219 -20.17 18.37 6.92
N SER A 220 -20.92 18.81 5.91
CA SER A 220 -22.34 18.52 5.80
C SER A 220 -22.52 17.15 5.14
N ASN A 221 -23.49 16.37 5.64
CA ASN A 221 -23.82 15.03 5.13
C ASN A 221 -22.71 13.98 5.28
N VAL A 222 -21.90 14.06 6.33
CA VAL A 222 -20.95 13.00 6.71
C VAL A 222 -21.62 12.05 7.71
N TYR A 223 -21.55 10.75 7.42
CA TYR A 223 -22.14 9.68 8.22
C TYR A 223 -21.11 8.61 8.50
N GLU A 224 -21.14 8.02 9.69
CA GLU A 224 -20.40 6.81 10.01
C GLU A 224 -21.13 5.60 9.41
N LEU A 225 -20.43 4.81 8.58
CA LEU A 225 -20.95 3.53 8.09
C LEU A 225 -20.79 2.45 9.16
N LEU A 226 -21.91 1.87 9.59
CA LEU A 226 -21.94 0.80 10.58
C LEU A 226 -21.87 -0.59 9.93
N SER A 227 -21.53 -1.61 10.72
CA SER A 227 -21.33 -2.99 10.25
C SER A 227 -22.60 -3.69 9.76
N ASP A 228 -23.78 -3.16 10.11
CA ASP A 228 -25.09 -3.58 9.61
C ASP A 228 -25.53 -2.85 8.33
N GLY A 229 -24.70 -1.92 7.84
CA GLY A 229 -24.97 -1.10 6.65
C GLY A 229 -25.81 0.15 6.92
N SER A 230 -26.18 0.42 8.17
CA SER A 230 -26.83 1.68 8.53
C SER A 230 -25.83 2.85 8.59
N LEU A 231 -26.36 4.07 8.53
CA LEU A 231 -25.60 5.31 8.53
C LEU A 231 -25.95 6.13 9.77
N MET A 232 -24.94 6.45 10.57
CA MET A 232 -25.10 7.31 11.75
C MET A 232 -24.54 8.71 11.46
N PRO A 233 -25.32 9.80 11.59
CA PRO A 233 -24.80 11.15 11.37
C PRO A 233 -23.59 11.44 12.27
N ARG A 234 -22.48 11.90 11.70
CA ARG A 234 -21.35 12.40 12.49
C ARG A 234 -21.66 13.80 12.99
N LEU A 235 -21.56 14.02 14.30
CA LEU A 235 -21.55 15.36 14.85
C LEU A 235 -20.29 16.09 14.34
N GLN A 236 -20.48 17.32 13.86
CA GLN A 236 -19.39 18.13 13.32
C GLN A 236 -18.36 18.38 14.42
N ALA A 237 -17.16 17.80 14.27
CA ALA A 237 -15.99 18.35 14.95
C ALA A 237 -15.75 19.72 14.30
N THR A 238 -15.78 20.79 15.10
CA THR A 238 -15.44 22.13 14.63
C THR A 238 -14.05 22.07 14.02
N ASN A 239 -13.94 22.36 12.72
CA ASN A 239 -12.67 22.47 12.00
C ASN A 239 -11.85 23.63 12.56
N GLU A 240 -11.23 23.42 13.72
CA GLU A 240 -10.01 24.15 14.01
C GLU A 240 -8.95 23.61 13.06
N GLU A 241 -8.61 24.44 12.08
CA GLU A 241 -7.60 24.18 11.06
C GLU A 241 -6.37 23.57 11.74
N ASN A 242 -5.98 22.35 11.33
CA ASN A 242 -4.82 21.58 11.78
C ASN A 242 -5.01 20.56 12.92
N ARG A 243 -6.23 20.23 13.37
CA ARG A 243 -6.45 19.10 14.30
C ARG A 243 -6.81 17.81 13.54
N HIS A 244 -6.04 16.75 13.77
CA HIS A 244 -6.31 15.41 13.24
C HIS A 244 -6.71 14.48 14.36
N ILE A 245 -7.87 13.85 14.25
CA ILE A 245 -8.32 12.85 15.22
C ILE A 245 -7.48 11.58 15.04
N LEU A 246 -6.81 11.14 16.10
CA LEU A 246 -6.08 9.88 16.12
C LEU A 246 -6.91 8.75 16.73
N LEU A 247 -7.59 9.01 17.85
CA LEU A 247 -8.40 8.02 18.57
C LEU A 247 -9.63 8.67 19.21
N ASN A 248 -10.75 7.96 19.21
CA ASN A 248 -11.91 8.27 20.05
C ASN A 248 -11.96 7.27 21.21
N PHE A 249 -12.26 7.75 22.41
CA PHE A 249 -12.25 6.95 23.61
C PHE A 249 -13.65 6.57 24.09
N PRO A 250 -13.81 5.47 24.86
CA PRO A 250 -15.13 5.01 25.31
C PRO A 250 -15.88 6.01 26.21
N ASP A 251 -15.16 6.90 26.89
CA ASP A 251 -15.72 7.96 27.74
C ASP A 251 -16.12 9.22 26.94
N GLY A 252 -16.00 9.19 25.62
CA GLY A 252 -16.32 10.29 24.71
C GLY A 252 -15.22 11.33 24.56
N SER A 253 -14.07 11.16 25.22
CA SER A 253 -12.89 11.98 24.96
C SER A 253 -12.23 11.60 23.61
N THR A 254 -11.43 12.50 23.07
CA THR A 254 -10.78 12.32 21.75
C THR A 254 -9.30 12.71 21.83
N LEU A 255 -8.42 11.87 21.27
CA LEU A 255 -7.01 12.17 21.08
C LEU A 255 -6.79 12.81 19.71
N TYR A 256 -6.08 13.93 19.71
CA TYR A 256 -5.75 14.69 18.52
C TYR A 256 -4.23 14.77 18.30
N SER A 257 -3.85 15.04 17.05
CA SER A 257 -2.52 15.45 16.62
C SER A 257 -2.59 16.76 15.84
N THR A 258 -1.57 17.61 15.96
CA THR A 258 -1.37 18.75 15.04
C THR A 258 -0.26 18.46 14.02
N TYR A 259 -0.46 18.86 12.77
CA TYR A 259 0.58 18.77 11.70
C TYR A 259 1.29 20.11 11.50
N CYS A 260 1.63 20.79 12.59
CA CYS A 260 2.43 22.01 12.55
C CYS A 260 3.93 21.65 12.55
N GLN A 261 4.82 22.66 12.48
CA GLN A 261 6.28 22.48 12.56
C GLN A 261 6.76 21.63 13.76
N LYS A 262 5.90 21.47 14.78
CA LYS A 262 6.06 20.53 15.89
C LYS A 262 4.78 19.71 16.02
N GLN A 263 4.88 18.40 15.86
CA GLN A 263 3.74 17.52 16.11
C GLN A 263 3.48 17.43 17.61
N VAL A 264 2.23 17.69 17.99
CA VAL A 264 1.78 17.67 19.38
C VAL A 264 0.59 16.73 19.47
N LEU A 265 0.60 15.85 20.47
CA LEU A 265 -0.54 15.05 20.86
C LEU A 265 -1.29 15.74 22.00
N PHE A 266 -2.61 15.76 21.95
CA PHE A 266 -3.41 16.28 23.05
C PHE A 266 -4.76 15.58 23.11
N GLU A 267 -5.27 15.40 24.32
CA GLU A 267 -6.57 14.81 24.56
C GLU A 267 -7.57 15.92 24.90
N CYS A 268 -8.76 15.86 24.32
CA CYS A 268 -9.89 16.68 24.76
C CYS A 268 -10.99 15.81 25.35
N ASN A 269 -11.72 16.33 26.35
CA ASN A 269 -12.91 15.68 26.87
C ASN A 269 -14.09 15.74 25.87
N ALA A 270 -15.24 15.17 26.23
CA ALA A 270 -16.44 15.19 25.39
C ALA A 270 -17.01 16.60 25.10
N ALA A 271 -16.62 17.61 25.90
CA ALA A 271 -16.93 19.02 25.67
C ALA A 271 -15.86 19.73 24.80
N ASN A 272 -14.92 18.98 24.22
CA ASN A 272 -13.78 19.46 23.45
C ASN A 272 -12.82 20.38 24.22
N GLU A 273 -12.79 20.28 25.56
CA GLU A 273 -11.82 20.98 26.41
C GLU A 273 -10.54 20.15 26.54
N LYS A 274 -9.38 20.77 26.31
CA LYS A 274 -8.08 20.11 26.36
C LYS A 274 -7.74 19.65 27.79
N ILE A 275 -7.48 18.36 27.97
CA ILE A 275 -7.11 17.72 29.24
C ILE A 275 -5.59 17.78 29.45
N TRP A 276 -4.82 17.36 28.45
CA TRP A 276 -3.36 17.37 28.48
C TRP A 276 -2.79 17.56 27.07
N GLU A 277 -1.50 17.91 26.99
CA GLU A 277 -0.75 18.13 25.76
C GLU A 277 0.66 17.53 25.89
N PHE A 278 1.19 16.95 24.82
CA PHE A 278 2.47 16.25 24.78
C PHE A 278 3.20 16.46 23.45
N GLU A 279 4.39 17.07 23.46
CA GLU A 279 5.22 17.30 22.27
C GLU A 279 5.97 16.01 21.89
N VAL A 280 5.68 15.46 20.69
CA VAL A 280 6.22 14.17 20.23
C VAL A 280 7.37 14.29 19.23
N GLY A 281 7.55 15.46 18.61
CA GLY A 281 8.48 15.61 17.48
C GLY A 281 7.86 15.02 16.21
N TYR A 282 8.13 13.74 15.95
CA TYR A 282 7.56 12.95 14.85
C TYR A 282 6.96 11.64 15.37
N LEU A 283 5.71 11.38 15.01
CA LEU A 283 5.01 10.14 15.33
C LEU A 283 5.34 9.05 14.29
N LYS A 284 6.13 8.05 14.68
CA LYS A 284 6.48 6.91 13.83
C LYS A 284 5.38 5.86 13.74
N VAL A 285 4.63 5.64 14.81
CA VAL A 285 3.49 4.70 14.87
C VAL A 285 2.35 5.37 15.59
N ASN A 286 1.14 5.27 15.01
CA ASN A 286 -0.05 5.88 15.60
C ASN A 286 -0.31 5.36 17.03
N PRO A 287 -0.82 6.22 17.94
CA PRO A 287 -1.17 5.81 19.28
C PRO A 287 -2.15 4.66 19.27
N ALA A 288 -1.92 3.69 20.16
CA ALA A 288 -2.84 2.61 20.44
C ALA A 288 -3.27 2.67 21.91
N LEU A 289 -4.57 2.50 22.15
CA LEU A 289 -5.13 2.42 23.49
C LEU A 289 -5.17 0.97 23.96
N HIS A 290 -4.56 0.68 25.10
CA HIS A 290 -4.68 -0.62 25.77
C HIS A 290 -4.73 -0.43 27.28
N GLN A 291 -5.71 -1.06 27.96
CA GLN A 291 -5.92 -0.95 29.40
C GLN A 291 -5.93 0.50 29.93
N ASN A 292 -6.58 1.41 29.19
CA ASN A 292 -6.63 2.84 29.50
C ASN A 292 -5.26 3.55 29.51
N LYS A 293 -4.27 3.00 28.81
CA LYS A 293 -2.94 3.58 28.57
C LYS A 293 -2.73 3.77 27.08
N LEU A 294 -1.98 4.81 26.73
CA LEU A 294 -1.62 5.09 25.36
C LEU A 294 -0.19 4.65 25.10
N PHE A 295 0.00 3.92 24.00
CA PHE A 295 1.29 3.45 23.50
C PHE A 295 1.54 4.07 22.13
N PHE A 296 2.70 4.69 21.95
CA PHE A 296 3.09 5.25 20.65
C PHE A 296 4.61 5.17 20.47
N HIS A 297 5.05 5.21 19.20
CA HIS A 297 6.46 5.27 18.85
C HIS A 297 6.75 6.64 18.26
N ILE A 298 7.69 7.38 18.86
CA ILE A 298 8.04 8.73 18.48
C ILE A 298 9.53 8.87 18.19
N GLN A 299 9.88 9.92 17.46
CA GLN A 299 11.26 10.35 17.27
C GLN A 299 11.30 11.88 17.33
N LYS A 300 12.07 12.42 18.28
CA LYS A 300 12.39 13.84 18.32
C LYS A 300 13.59 14.12 17.42
N ALA A 301 13.73 15.37 16.99
CA ALA A 301 14.91 15.80 16.23
C ALA A 301 16.17 15.49 17.04
N ASP A 302 17.15 14.86 16.38
CA ASP A 302 18.44 14.47 16.96
C ASP A 302 18.40 13.47 18.13
N GLU A 303 17.25 12.84 18.40
CA GLU A 303 17.09 11.79 19.40
C GLU A 303 16.85 10.42 18.75
N LEU A 304 17.25 9.36 19.46
CA LEU A 304 16.90 7.99 19.07
C LEU A 304 15.38 7.79 19.22
N PRO A 305 14.76 7.01 18.33
CA PRO A 305 13.34 6.68 18.44
C PRO A 305 13.01 5.94 19.73
N MET A 306 11.82 6.21 20.24
CA MET A 306 11.39 5.72 21.55
C MET A 306 9.94 5.28 21.53
N VAL A 307 9.67 4.10 22.06
CA VAL A 307 8.33 3.65 22.42
C VAL A 307 7.99 4.25 23.78
N VAL A 308 6.82 4.88 23.88
CA VAL A 308 6.37 5.58 25.08
C VAL A 308 5.02 5.05 25.52
N LYS A 309 4.88 4.82 26.82
CA LYS A 309 3.60 4.56 27.49
C LYS A 309 3.23 5.78 28.33
N ILE A 310 2.05 6.34 28.08
CA ILE A 310 1.48 7.41 28.91
C ILE A 310 0.13 7.00 29.50
N ASN A 311 -0.22 7.59 30.64
CA ASN A 311 -1.57 7.51 31.18
C ASN A 311 -2.49 8.59 30.58
N ARG A 312 -3.78 8.55 30.95
CA ARG A 312 -4.81 9.51 30.53
C ARG A 312 -4.65 10.92 31.09
N GLN A 313 -3.64 11.15 31.92
CA GLN A 313 -3.26 12.46 32.44
C GLN A 313 -2.04 13.03 31.68
N GLY A 314 -1.60 12.38 30.60
CA GLY A 314 -0.46 12.81 29.80
C GLY A 314 0.90 12.53 30.45
N GLN A 315 0.95 11.75 31.53
CA GLN A 315 2.19 11.44 32.25
C GLN A 315 2.85 10.20 31.65
N ILE A 316 4.15 10.28 31.40
CA ILE A 316 4.96 9.12 30.97
C ILE A 316 5.08 8.14 32.15
N GLU A 317 4.69 6.90 31.92
CA GLU A 317 4.83 5.81 32.90
C GLU A 317 6.06 4.96 32.63
N SER A 318 6.38 4.73 31.35
CA SER A 318 7.58 4.04 30.92
C SER A 318 7.96 4.43 29.49
N SER A 319 9.22 4.19 29.15
CA SER A 319 9.71 4.37 27.79
C SER A 319 10.83 3.39 27.47
N LEU A 320 10.96 3.04 26.19
CA LEU A 320 11.97 2.13 25.66
C LEU A 320 12.59 2.75 24.41
N VAL A 321 13.90 3.01 24.45
CA VAL A 321 14.65 3.50 23.29
C VAL A 321 14.96 2.32 22.39
N LEU A 322 14.61 2.43 21.11
CA LEU A 322 14.90 1.43 20.09
C LEU A 322 15.74 2.06 18.99
N ASP A 323 16.86 1.44 18.62
CA ASP A 323 17.69 1.88 17.52
C ASP A 323 17.03 1.56 16.18
N THR A 324 16.04 2.38 15.79
CA THR A 324 15.31 2.21 14.53
C THR A 324 15.71 3.30 13.55
N ARG A 325 16.17 2.91 12.37
CA ARG A 325 16.45 3.84 11.27
C ARG A 325 15.27 3.85 10.30
N GLY A 326 14.88 5.04 9.85
CA GLY A 326 13.80 5.22 8.87
C GLY A 326 12.38 5.26 9.45
N GLY A 327 11.41 5.48 8.56
CA GLY A 327 9.99 5.43 8.89
C GLY A 327 9.60 4.02 9.30
N CYS A 328 8.88 3.87 10.42
CA CYS A 328 8.20 2.61 10.68
C CYS A 328 7.05 2.51 9.68
N HIS A 329 7.07 1.52 8.77
CA HIS A 329 5.93 1.21 7.89
C HIS A 329 4.75 0.58 8.64
N TRP A 330 4.77 0.64 9.97
CA TRP A 330 3.87 -0.04 10.87
C TRP A 330 2.74 0.86 11.34
N GLU A 331 1.50 0.41 11.10
CA GLU A 331 0.31 1.19 11.45
C GLU A 331 -0.01 1.18 12.96
N LYS A 332 0.36 0.11 13.71
CA LYS A 332 -0.16 -0.10 15.08
C LYS A 332 0.67 -1.03 15.97
N PHE A 333 0.50 -0.88 17.28
CA PHE A 333 0.86 -1.87 18.30
C PHE A 333 -0.15 -3.02 18.32
N LEU A 334 0.31 -4.23 18.62
CA LEU A 334 -0.56 -5.39 18.85
C LEU A 334 -0.52 -5.77 20.33
N PHE A 335 -1.64 -6.28 20.84
CA PHE A 335 -1.79 -6.67 22.24
C PHE A 335 -2.47 -8.02 22.29
N ASP A 336 -1.98 -8.92 23.14
CA ASP A 336 -2.63 -10.20 23.40
C ASP A 336 -3.63 -10.12 24.57
N SER A 337 -4.12 -11.28 25.01
CA SER A 337 -5.02 -11.40 26.16
C SER A 337 -4.34 -11.28 27.53
N GLU A 338 -3.02 -11.44 27.60
CA GLU A 338 -2.24 -11.35 28.84
C GLU A 338 -1.75 -9.92 29.10
N GLY A 339 -1.94 -9.01 28.16
CA GLY A 339 -1.48 -7.62 28.24
C GLY A 339 -0.04 -7.43 27.75
N ARG A 340 0.54 -8.44 27.09
CA ARG A 340 1.83 -8.32 26.42
C ARG A 340 1.66 -7.47 25.16
N ILE A 341 2.70 -6.69 24.88
CA ILE A 341 2.69 -5.71 23.80
C ILE A 341 3.65 -6.20 22.73
N TYR A 342 3.17 -6.26 21.49
CA TYR A 342 4.02 -6.59 20.36
C TYR A 342 4.25 -5.35 19.53
N HIS A 343 5.52 -5.03 19.36
CA HIS A 343 5.97 -3.90 18.57
C HIS A 343 6.95 -4.39 17.53
N CYS A 344 6.74 -3.99 16.28
CA CYS A 344 7.60 -4.37 15.19
C CYS A 344 8.19 -3.10 14.56
N CYS A 345 9.47 -3.16 14.19
CA CYS A 345 10.17 -2.05 13.58
C CYS A 345 11.32 -2.54 12.70
N THR A 346 11.71 -1.73 11.73
CA THR A 346 12.90 -1.98 10.91
C THR A 346 14.14 -1.37 11.56
N GLN A 347 15.22 -2.13 11.58
CA GLN A 347 16.55 -1.69 11.95
C GLN A 347 17.49 -1.90 10.77
N GLU A 348 18.52 -1.07 10.66
CA GLU A 348 19.56 -1.25 9.64
C GLU A 348 20.85 -1.66 10.36
N LYS A 349 21.36 -2.84 10.02
CA LYS A 349 22.58 -3.40 10.58
C LYS A 349 23.50 -3.80 9.43
N ASP A 350 24.70 -3.23 9.39
CA ASP A 350 25.68 -3.50 8.33
C ASP A 350 25.15 -3.26 6.90
N GLY A 351 24.26 -2.28 6.72
CA GLY A 351 23.63 -1.96 5.43
C GLY A 351 22.49 -2.89 5.03
N ILE A 352 22.08 -3.81 5.93
CA ILE A 352 20.95 -4.72 5.72
C ILE A 352 19.78 -4.24 6.58
N GLN A 353 18.61 -4.06 5.96
CA GLN A 353 17.37 -3.81 6.68
C GLN A 353 16.84 -5.13 7.25
N GLN A 354 16.57 -5.13 8.55
CA GLN A 354 16.02 -6.27 9.28
C GLN A 354 14.81 -5.84 10.08
N THR A 355 13.78 -6.67 10.06
CA THR A 355 12.61 -6.51 10.89
C THR A 355 12.87 -7.11 12.26
N HIS A 356 12.62 -6.33 13.31
CA HIS A 356 12.63 -6.78 14.69
C HIS A 356 11.20 -6.80 15.22
N LEU A 357 10.74 -7.96 15.67
CA LEU A 357 9.48 -8.12 16.41
C LEU A 357 9.80 -8.31 17.89
N TYR A 358 9.43 -7.32 18.71
CA TYR A 358 9.59 -7.34 20.15
C TYR A 358 8.30 -7.79 20.84
N CYS A 359 8.42 -8.68 21.83
CA CYS A 359 7.42 -8.89 22.86
C CYS A 359 7.83 -8.09 24.10
N LEU A 360 7.00 -7.15 24.52
CA LEU A 360 7.26 -6.25 25.63
C LEU A 360 6.29 -6.51 26.79
N SER A 361 6.77 -6.30 28.02
CA SER A 361 5.93 -6.23 29.22
C SER A 361 5.11 -4.95 29.24
N GLU A 362 4.16 -4.85 30.17
CA GLU A 362 3.38 -3.62 30.38
C GLU A 362 4.25 -2.43 30.81
N GLN A 363 5.46 -2.68 31.32
CA GLN A 363 6.46 -1.69 31.69
C GLN A 363 7.45 -1.38 30.54
N LEU A 364 7.20 -1.92 29.35
CA LEU A 364 8.08 -1.82 28.17
C LEU A 364 9.45 -2.50 28.34
N GLU A 365 9.54 -3.53 29.18
CA GLU A 365 10.72 -4.41 29.25
C GLU A 365 10.65 -5.43 28.11
N ILE A 366 11.78 -5.69 27.43
CA ILE A 366 11.84 -6.70 26.38
C ILE A 366 11.78 -8.09 27.03
N LEU A 367 10.70 -8.82 26.77
CA LEU A 367 10.48 -10.18 27.26
C LEU A 367 11.05 -11.23 26.29
N ASP A 368 10.90 -10.98 24.99
CA ASP A 368 11.36 -11.86 23.91
C ASP A 368 11.49 -11.04 22.62
N GLN A 369 12.26 -11.51 21.65
CA GLN A 369 12.38 -10.87 20.34
C GLN A 369 12.81 -11.86 19.25
N ILE A 370 12.41 -11.59 18.02
CA ILE A 370 12.94 -12.27 16.83
C ILE A 370 13.35 -11.26 15.77
N GLU A 371 14.31 -11.67 14.96
CA GLU A 371 14.82 -10.94 13.81
C GLU A 371 14.38 -11.68 12.54
N ILE A 372 13.83 -10.95 11.59
CA ILE A 372 13.40 -11.44 10.28
C ILE A 372 14.08 -10.55 9.25
N ASP A 373 14.73 -11.18 8.28
CA ASP A 373 15.38 -10.43 7.19
C ASP A 373 14.33 -9.65 6.40
N ASP A 374 14.72 -8.47 5.90
CA ASP A 374 13.89 -7.52 5.14
C ASP A 374 12.97 -6.63 6.00
N THR A 375 12.33 -5.66 5.36
CA THR A 375 11.43 -4.68 5.94
C THR A 375 10.00 -5.19 5.94
N SER A 376 9.43 -5.26 7.12
CA SER A 376 8.04 -5.58 7.33
C SER A 376 7.08 -4.44 7.03
N PHE A 377 5.89 -4.81 6.57
CA PHE A 377 4.90 -3.88 6.06
C PHE A 377 3.56 -3.94 6.79
N ASN A 378 3.11 -5.13 7.17
CA ASN A 378 1.79 -5.30 7.78
C ASN A 378 1.75 -6.46 8.77
N SER A 379 0.84 -6.39 9.75
CA SER A 379 0.67 -7.42 10.76
C SER A 379 -0.73 -7.43 11.36
N ILE A 380 -1.10 -8.62 11.83
CA ILE A 380 -2.32 -8.82 12.59
C ILE A 380 -2.09 -9.94 13.61
N ILE A 381 -2.77 -9.83 14.75
CA ILE A 381 -2.71 -10.83 15.83
C ILE A 381 -4.00 -11.64 15.88
N ASP A 382 -3.86 -12.96 15.89
CA ASP A 382 -4.90 -13.88 16.36
C ASP A 382 -4.73 -14.05 17.88
N ARG A 383 -5.55 -13.32 18.64
CA ARG A 383 -5.50 -13.39 20.11
C ARG A 383 -5.99 -14.74 20.65
N HIS A 384 -6.83 -15.45 19.91
CA HIS A 384 -7.34 -16.73 20.38
C HIS A 384 -6.27 -17.81 20.27
N SER A 385 -5.61 -17.86 19.12
CA SER A 385 -4.58 -18.86 18.83
C SER A 385 -3.17 -18.43 19.27
N GLN A 386 -3.00 -17.21 19.79
CA GLN A 386 -1.71 -16.66 20.21
C GLN A 386 -0.68 -16.65 19.06
N ILE A 387 -1.10 -16.16 17.90
CA ILE A 387 -0.30 -16.08 16.68
C ILE A 387 -0.25 -14.64 16.17
N ILE A 388 0.92 -14.19 15.70
CA ILE A 388 1.06 -13.01 14.85
C ILE A 388 1.27 -13.47 13.41
N TYR A 389 0.52 -12.86 12.49
CA TYR A 389 0.81 -12.92 11.07
C TYR A 389 1.55 -11.65 10.67
N LEU A 390 2.64 -11.80 9.93
CA LEU A 390 3.55 -10.73 9.55
C LEU A 390 3.83 -10.80 8.04
N HIS A 391 3.76 -9.67 7.34
CA HIS A 391 4.13 -9.57 5.93
C HIS A 391 5.37 -8.71 5.76
N ILE A 392 6.38 -9.21 5.03
CA ILE A 392 7.60 -8.46 4.65
C ILE A 392 7.58 -8.06 3.17
N PHE A 393 8.33 -7.01 2.83
CA PHE A 393 8.29 -6.33 1.53
C PHE A 393 8.65 -7.25 0.35
N GLU A 394 9.55 -8.21 0.53
CA GLU A 394 9.91 -9.23 -0.47
C GLU A 394 8.84 -10.33 -0.69
N GLY A 395 7.62 -10.12 -0.17
CA GLY A 395 6.49 -10.98 -0.47
C GLY A 395 6.55 -12.30 0.29
N GLU A 396 6.86 -12.25 1.58
CA GLU A 396 6.72 -13.42 2.45
C GLU A 396 5.79 -13.11 3.62
N LEU A 397 4.91 -14.07 3.88
CA LEU A 397 3.96 -14.10 4.97
C LEU A 397 4.48 -15.06 6.04
N PHE A 398 4.76 -14.55 7.23
CA PHE A 398 5.16 -15.34 8.38
C PHE A 398 3.99 -15.57 9.33
N LYS A 399 3.94 -16.79 9.87
CA LYS A 399 3.16 -17.18 11.03
C LYS A 399 4.12 -17.29 12.21
N ILE A 400 3.89 -16.50 13.25
CA ILE A 400 4.75 -16.36 14.42
C ILE A 400 3.96 -16.77 15.65
N GLU A 401 4.40 -17.82 16.34
CA GLU A 401 3.80 -18.21 17.64
C GLU A 401 4.30 -17.27 18.73
N LEU A 402 3.46 -16.94 19.71
CA LEU A 402 3.77 -15.92 20.73
C LEU A 402 4.46 -16.43 22.00
N GLN A 403 4.58 -17.76 22.17
CA GLN A 403 5.16 -18.39 23.36
C GLN A 403 5.85 -19.73 23.01
N PRO A 404 7.18 -19.77 22.83
CA PRO A 404 8.08 -18.61 22.67
C PRO A 404 7.86 -17.91 21.33
N LEU A 405 8.37 -16.67 21.18
CA LEU A 405 8.39 -16.02 19.87
C LEU A 405 9.24 -16.83 18.89
N HIS A 406 8.60 -17.42 17.89
CA HIS A 406 9.31 -18.07 16.79
C HIS A 406 8.44 -18.14 15.54
N VAL A 407 9.10 -18.12 14.39
CA VAL A 407 8.45 -18.36 13.09
C VAL A 407 8.10 -19.85 12.98
N SER A 408 6.82 -20.20 12.99
CA SER A 408 6.37 -21.58 12.83
C SER A 408 6.12 -21.96 11.37
N THR A 409 5.76 -21.00 10.53
CA THR A 409 5.54 -21.22 9.10
C THR A 409 5.81 -19.93 8.34
N SER A 410 6.31 -20.05 7.11
CA SER A 410 6.38 -18.94 6.18
C SER A 410 5.78 -19.33 4.83
N LYS A 411 5.31 -18.34 4.08
CA LYS A 411 4.71 -18.55 2.76
C LYS A 411 4.98 -17.38 1.85
N LYS A 412 5.50 -17.67 0.67
CA LYS A 412 5.63 -16.68 -0.39
C LYS A 412 4.25 -16.17 -0.83
N CYS A 413 4.11 -14.86 -0.90
CA CYS A 413 2.99 -14.14 -1.44
C CYS A 413 3.51 -13.13 -2.48
N TYR A 414 2.75 -12.91 -3.54
CA TYR A 414 3.12 -11.96 -4.58
C TYR A 414 2.21 -10.74 -4.51
N GLY A 415 2.81 -9.57 -4.75
CA GLY A 415 2.13 -8.28 -4.73
C GLY A 415 1.95 -7.69 -3.34
N PHE A 416 1.36 -6.50 -3.32
CA PHE A 416 1.01 -5.82 -2.09
C PHE A 416 -0.13 -6.55 -1.38
N ILE A 417 0.10 -6.96 -0.12
CA ILE A 417 -0.95 -7.49 0.73
C ILE A 417 -1.13 -6.65 1.99
N ARG A 418 -2.39 -6.52 2.41
CA ARG A 418 -2.78 -5.85 3.66
C ARG A 418 -3.61 -6.78 4.51
N PHE A 419 -3.23 -6.99 5.77
CA PHE A 419 -4.08 -7.74 6.69
C PHE A 419 -5.28 -6.90 7.09
N LEU A 420 -6.45 -7.53 7.03
CA LEU A 420 -7.72 -6.87 7.25
C LEU A 420 -8.35 -7.29 8.58
N HIS A 421 -8.40 -8.59 8.84
CA HIS A 421 -9.11 -9.15 9.98
C HIS A 421 -8.64 -10.58 10.28
N VAL A 422 -8.83 -11.04 11.52
CA VAL A 422 -8.77 -12.45 11.90
C VAL A 422 -10.08 -12.81 12.59
N ASP A 423 -10.79 -13.80 12.06
CA ASP A 423 -12.06 -14.24 12.64
C ASP A 423 -11.86 -15.19 13.84
N GLN A 424 -12.95 -15.51 14.52
CA GLN A 424 -12.95 -16.41 15.68
C GLN A 424 -12.46 -17.83 15.41
N ASN A 425 -12.41 -18.27 14.14
CA ASN A 425 -11.88 -19.57 13.75
C ASN A 425 -10.37 -19.51 13.42
N GLY A 426 -9.74 -18.35 13.60
CA GLY A 426 -8.35 -18.10 13.23
C GLY A 426 -8.15 -17.95 11.72
N ASN A 427 -9.21 -17.69 10.94
CA ASN A 427 -9.01 -17.39 9.53
C ASN A 427 -8.57 -15.93 9.35
N VAL A 428 -7.53 -15.74 8.55
CA VAL A 428 -6.94 -14.43 8.24
C VAL A 428 -7.51 -13.91 6.92
N TYR A 429 -8.00 -12.68 6.95
CA TYR A 429 -8.50 -11.97 5.79
C TYR A 429 -7.40 -11.04 5.29
N ILE A 430 -6.99 -11.24 4.04
CA ILE A 430 -5.87 -10.55 3.41
C ILE A 430 -6.39 -9.84 2.17
N GLN A 431 -6.23 -8.53 2.08
CA GLN A 431 -6.48 -7.78 0.86
C GLN A 431 -5.35 -8.05 -0.12
N THR A 432 -5.70 -8.36 -1.36
CA THR A 432 -4.76 -8.49 -2.49
C THR A 432 -5.21 -7.51 -3.57
N GLY A 433 -4.43 -6.47 -3.81
CA GLY A 433 -4.81 -5.33 -4.66
C GLY A 433 -6.01 -4.53 -4.13
N SER A 434 -6.60 -3.68 -4.96
CA SER A 434 -7.59 -2.69 -4.50
C SER A 434 -8.97 -3.29 -4.14
N SER A 435 -9.43 -4.34 -4.82
CA SER A 435 -10.82 -4.82 -4.77
C SER A 435 -10.99 -6.30 -4.44
N THR A 436 -9.89 -7.01 -4.18
CA THR A 436 -9.94 -8.45 -3.90
C THR A 436 -9.46 -8.72 -2.48
N PHE A 437 -10.11 -9.65 -1.80
CA PHE A 437 -9.57 -10.22 -0.58
C PHE A 437 -9.57 -11.74 -0.64
N GLU A 438 -8.68 -12.31 0.15
CA GLU A 438 -8.42 -13.72 0.31
C GLU A 438 -8.64 -14.10 1.76
N VAL A 439 -9.16 -15.32 1.99
CA VAL A 439 -9.37 -15.88 3.32
C VAL A 439 -8.45 -17.08 3.47
N TRP A 440 -7.56 -17.02 4.44
CA TRP A 440 -6.53 -18.00 4.72
C TRP A 440 -6.82 -18.66 6.07
N ASN A 441 -6.66 -19.97 6.19
CA ASN A 441 -6.78 -20.62 7.50
C ASN A 441 -5.51 -20.43 8.34
N SER A 442 -5.51 -20.93 9.57
CA SER A 442 -4.38 -20.85 10.50
C SER A 442 -3.11 -21.62 10.07
N ASN A 443 -3.19 -22.41 9.00
CA ASN A 443 -2.04 -23.09 8.38
C ASN A 443 -1.53 -22.34 7.13
N LEU A 444 -2.00 -21.11 6.90
CA LEU A 444 -1.71 -20.33 5.69
C LEU A 444 -2.12 -21.07 4.40
N GLU A 445 -3.27 -21.75 4.44
CA GLU A 445 -3.90 -22.31 3.24
C GLU A 445 -5.03 -21.40 2.79
N LEU A 446 -5.02 -21.00 1.51
CA LEU A 446 -6.07 -20.19 0.91
C LEU A 446 -7.36 -21.01 0.78
N ILE A 447 -8.41 -20.59 1.48
CA ILE A 447 -9.70 -21.28 1.51
C ILE A 447 -10.81 -20.56 0.74
N SER A 448 -10.70 -19.24 0.53
CA SER A 448 -11.64 -18.46 -0.29
C SER A 448 -10.96 -17.23 -0.90
N ARG A 449 -11.44 -16.79 -2.07
CA ARG A 449 -11.03 -15.56 -2.74
C ARG A 449 -12.23 -14.85 -3.32
N HIS A 450 -12.39 -13.57 -3.01
CA HIS A 450 -13.55 -12.77 -3.41
C HIS A 450 -13.10 -11.47 -4.06
N LYS A 451 -13.58 -11.21 -5.28
CA LYS A 451 -13.42 -9.92 -5.97
C LYS A 451 -14.70 -9.11 -5.78
N LEU A 452 -14.57 -7.94 -5.17
CA LEU A 452 -15.66 -7.02 -4.85
C LEU A 452 -15.84 -5.98 -5.96
N LYS A 453 -17.03 -5.36 -6.00
CA LYS A 453 -17.25 -4.19 -6.87
C LYS A 453 -16.72 -2.93 -6.18
N GLY A 454 -15.65 -2.35 -6.72
CA GLY A 454 -14.98 -1.18 -6.17
C GLY A 454 -13.81 -1.54 -5.24
N GLN A 455 -13.01 -0.53 -4.91
CA GLN A 455 -11.87 -0.64 -3.99
C GLN A 455 -12.36 -0.80 -2.55
N ILE A 456 -11.73 -1.72 -1.80
CA ILE A 456 -11.90 -1.87 -0.36
C ILE A 456 -11.25 -0.68 0.31
N PHE A 457 -12.04 0.14 1.00
CA PHE A 457 -11.53 1.27 1.77
C PHE A 457 -11.58 1.01 3.28
N LYS A 458 -12.45 0.11 3.75
CA LYS A 458 -12.58 -0.19 5.17
C LYS A 458 -13.08 -1.61 5.43
N VAL A 459 -12.68 -2.14 6.59
CA VAL A 459 -13.18 -3.39 7.15
C VAL A 459 -13.77 -3.12 8.52
N LEU A 460 -15.00 -3.59 8.68
CA LEU A 460 -15.81 -3.51 9.89
C LEU A 460 -15.97 -4.93 10.45
N VAL A 461 -16.29 -5.05 11.73
CA VAL A 461 -16.64 -6.32 12.36
C VAL A 461 -18.02 -6.17 12.97
N ASN A 462 -18.95 -7.06 12.63
CA ASN A 462 -20.30 -7.04 13.17
C ASN A 462 -20.34 -7.65 14.59
N GLU A 463 -21.51 -7.59 15.26
CA GLU A 463 -21.69 -8.12 16.61
C GLU A 463 -21.42 -9.63 16.73
N GLN A 464 -21.48 -10.37 15.62
CA GLN A 464 -21.20 -11.81 15.57
C GLN A 464 -19.72 -12.11 15.30
N GLY A 465 -18.86 -11.10 15.23
CA GLY A 465 -17.44 -11.26 14.92
C GLY A 465 -17.16 -11.53 13.44
N ARG A 466 -18.10 -11.26 12.53
CA ARG A 466 -17.90 -11.44 11.08
C ARG A 466 -17.33 -10.18 10.46
N ALA A 467 -16.45 -10.37 9.48
CA ALA A 467 -15.89 -9.28 8.70
C ALA A 467 -16.91 -8.71 7.70
N CYS A 468 -17.05 -7.39 7.69
CA CYS A 468 -17.82 -6.63 6.73
C CYS A 468 -16.89 -5.71 5.92
N PHE A 469 -16.85 -5.86 4.60
CA PHE A 469 -15.98 -5.11 3.70
C PHE A 469 -16.74 -3.96 3.06
N ALA A 470 -16.32 -2.73 3.36
CA ALA A 470 -16.84 -1.54 2.73
C ALA A 470 -16.02 -1.22 1.47
N THR A 471 -16.71 -1.09 0.33
CA THR A 471 -16.07 -0.76 -0.95
C THR A 471 -16.66 0.47 -1.59
N TRP A 472 -15.85 1.10 -2.45
CA TRP A 472 -16.21 2.30 -3.18
C TRP A 472 -15.61 2.24 -4.59
N ASN A 473 -16.35 2.68 -5.61
CA ASN A 473 -15.92 2.65 -7.01
C ASN A 473 -15.09 3.88 -7.45
N GLY A 474 -14.62 4.72 -6.52
CA GLY A 474 -13.72 5.84 -6.82
C GLY A 474 -14.43 7.08 -7.39
N THR A 475 -13.72 8.22 -7.40
CA THR A 475 -14.04 9.42 -8.20
C THR A 475 -13.59 9.27 -9.66
N GLN A 476 -12.88 8.18 -9.98
CA GLN A 476 -12.29 7.76 -11.25
C GLN A 476 -13.29 7.49 -12.40
N TRP A 477 -14.44 8.18 -12.43
CA TRP A 477 -15.35 8.17 -13.58
C TRP A 477 -15.59 9.58 -14.09
N ASP A 478 -14.52 10.16 -14.63
CA ASP A 478 -14.47 11.38 -15.45
C ASP A 478 -15.41 11.34 -16.70
N SER A 479 -16.19 10.26 -16.87
CA SER A 479 -17.25 10.18 -17.87
C SER A 479 -18.55 10.89 -17.44
N GLY A 480 -18.68 11.29 -16.17
CA GLY A 480 -19.87 11.96 -15.64
C GLY A 480 -21.16 11.12 -15.71
N LYS A 481 -21.05 9.80 -15.91
CA LYS A 481 -22.21 8.92 -16.20
C LYS A 481 -22.56 7.92 -15.10
N GLU A 482 -21.66 7.61 -14.17
CA GLU A 482 -21.96 6.68 -13.07
C GLU A 482 -21.84 7.39 -11.72
N GLN A 483 -22.85 7.19 -10.87
CA GLN A 483 -22.87 7.69 -9.50
C GLN A 483 -21.81 6.98 -8.64
N SER A 484 -21.14 7.75 -7.79
CA SER A 484 -20.23 7.24 -6.76
C SER A 484 -21.02 6.37 -5.79
N LYS A 485 -20.66 5.09 -5.65
CA LYS A 485 -21.40 4.09 -4.87
C LYS A 485 -20.53 3.47 -3.79
N VAL A 486 -21.02 3.54 -2.56
CA VAL A 486 -20.52 2.78 -1.42
C VAL A 486 -21.31 1.49 -1.29
N ARG A 487 -20.62 0.40 -0.98
CA ARG A 487 -21.20 -0.93 -0.75
C ARG A 487 -20.65 -1.52 0.53
N LEU A 488 -21.46 -2.32 1.21
CA LEU A 488 -21.01 -3.12 2.34
C LEU A 488 -21.31 -4.59 2.07
N TYR A 489 -20.30 -5.44 2.19
CA TYR A 489 -20.44 -6.89 2.05
C TYR A 489 -20.12 -7.59 3.37
N GLU A 490 -20.93 -8.54 3.80
CA GLU A 490 -20.62 -9.44 4.92
C GLU A 490 -20.05 -10.77 4.39
N VAL A 491 -19.07 -11.33 5.11
CA VAL A 491 -18.59 -12.69 4.88
C VAL A 491 -19.15 -13.64 5.94
N GLY A 492 -19.72 -14.76 5.49
CA GLY A 492 -20.29 -15.81 6.36
C GLY A 492 -19.98 -17.22 5.94
#